data_AF-A0A2T5LD71-F1
#
_entry.id   AF-A0A2T5LD71-F1
#
_cell.length_a   1.000
_cell.length_b   1.000
_cell.length_c   1.000
_cell.angle_alpha   90.00
_cell.angle_beta   90.00
_cell.angle_gamma   90.00
#
_symmetry.space_group_name_H-M   'P 1'
#
loop_
_entity.id
_entity.type
_entity.pdbx_description
1 polymer ?
#
loop_
_entity_poly.entity_id
_entity_poly.type
_entity_poly.pdbx_seq_one_letter_code
_entity_poly.pdbx_strand_id
1 'polypeptide(L)'
;MKPFRTHAVIRRISAAASLLSGLVTATPAFAGSPACTSEHFRTGKLTLPSYDEAMADCITQETSMTNTASGTFEPLRSCHDIGPRGNHGPWIHGRIGVDVVERSSGDRYTFEGLWMCKPVAEAVFDGPSSR
;
A
#
# COMPACT_ATOMS: atom_id res chain seq x y z
N MET A 1 39.02 37.46 58.66
CA MET A 1 39.85 36.95 57.52
C MET A 1 39.32 35.58 57.09
N LYS A 2 39.60 35.13 55.86
CA LYS A 2 39.55 33.71 55.42
C LYS A 2 40.94 33.06 55.64
N PRO A 3 41.19 31.75 55.44
CA PRO A 3 40.30 30.64 55.02
C PRO A 3 40.35 29.40 55.95
N PHE A 4 39.75 28.26 55.58
CA PHE A 4 40.48 26.98 55.36
C PHE A 4 39.64 25.92 54.57
N ARG A 5 40.24 24.76 54.25
CA ARG A 5 39.74 23.62 53.42
C ARG A 5 40.20 22.27 54.04
N THR A 6 39.71 21.08 53.66
CA THR A 6 38.61 20.74 52.71
C THR A 6 37.44 20.06 53.47
N HIS A 7 36.87 18.86 53.27
CA HIS A 7 36.93 17.71 52.34
C HIS A 7 35.47 17.23 52.09
N ALA A 8 35.02 16.91 50.87
CA ALA A 8 35.42 15.87 49.94
C ALA A 8 35.06 14.43 50.39
N VAL A 9 33.78 14.06 50.20
CA VAL A 9 33.30 12.66 50.22
C VAL A 9 32.59 12.38 48.89
N ILE A 10 33.16 11.49 48.09
CA ILE A 10 32.58 11.02 46.82
C ILE A 10 31.76 9.77 47.10
N ARG A 11 30.52 9.69 46.57
CA ARG A 11 29.85 8.39 46.39
C ARG A 11 29.16 8.33 45.03
N ARG A 12 29.78 7.60 44.10
CA ARG A 12 29.17 7.16 42.84
C ARG A 12 28.18 6.02 43.13
N ILE A 13 27.15 5.88 42.30
CA ILE A 13 26.57 4.62 41.82
C ILE A 13 25.69 4.97 40.60
N SER A 14 25.59 4.07 39.62
CA SER A 14 25.00 4.32 38.30
C SER A 14 23.77 3.44 38.05
N ALA A 15 22.73 4.00 37.43
CA ALA A 15 21.80 3.33 36.53
C ALA A 15 21.10 4.44 35.69
N ALA A 16 21.23 4.54 34.37
CA ALA A 16 21.03 3.52 33.32
C ALA A 16 19.56 3.05 33.19
N ALA A 17 18.63 4.00 33.12
CA ALA A 17 17.25 3.74 32.70
C ALA A 17 17.17 3.70 31.16
N SER A 18 17.29 2.51 30.59
CA SER A 18 17.29 2.31 29.13
C SER A 18 15.90 2.55 28.51
N LEU A 19 15.70 3.72 27.91
CA LEU A 19 14.55 3.97 27.02
C LEU A 19 14.76 3.24 25.68
N LEU A 20 14.49 1.93 25.70
CA LEU A 20 14.30 1.13 24.49
C LEU A 20 12.97 1.52 23.84
N SER A 21 12.96 2.64 23.13
CA SER A 21 11.89 3.00 22.21
C SER A 21 11.82 1.94 21.12
N GLY A 22 10.93 0.96 21.31
CA GLY A 22 10.70 -0.11 20.35
C GLY A 22 10.20 0.47 19.03
N LEU A 23 11.11 0.61 18.07
CA LEU A 23 10.77 1.03 16.72
C LEU A 23 10.00 -0.11 16.06
N VAL A 24 8.67 -0.12 16.23
CA VAL A 24 7.78 -1.01 15.49
C VAL A 24 7.83 -0.55 14.03
N THR A 25 8.80 -1.08 13.30
CA THR A 25 8.83 -1.05 11.86
C THR A 25 7.62 -1.84 11.38
N ALA A 26 6.50 -1.14 11.19
CA ALA A 26 5.39 -1.64 10.41
C ALA A 26 5.92 -1.87 8.99
N THR A 27 6.41 -3.08 8.72
CA THR A 27 6.74 -3.49 7.36
C THR A 27 5.49 -3.29 6.53
N PRO A 28 5.48 -2.40 5.53
CA PRO A 28 4.34 -2.29 4.65
C PRO A 28 4.14 -3.66 4.03
N ALA A 29 2.95 -4.23 4.22
CA ALA A 29 2.57 -5.43 3.52
C ALA A 29 2.49 -5.07 2.04
N PHE A 30 3.59 -5.26 1.32
CA PHE A 30 3.62 -5.18 -0.14
C PHE A 30 2.67 -6.25 -0.66
N ALA A 31 1.43 -5.86 -0.92
CA ALA A 31 0.44 -6.68 -1.61
C ALA A 31 0.97 -6.91 -3.03
N GLY A 32 1.71 -8.01 -3.22
CA GLY A 32 2.38 -8.29 -4.48
C GLY A 32 1.38 -8.27 -5.63
N SER A 33 1.81 -7.75 -6.80
CA SER A 33 1.04 -7.88 -8.03
C SER A 33 0.65 -9.36 -8.20
N PRO A 34 -0.63 -9.68 -8.41
CA PRO A 34 -1.06 -11.07 -8.57
C PRO A 34 -0.31 -11.69 -9.75
N ALA A 35 0.26 -12.89 -9.56
CA ALA A 35 0.87 -13.62 -10.66
C ALA A 35 -0.22 -14.06 -11.64
N CYS A 36 -0.42 -13.28 -12.70
CA CYS A 36 -1.47 -13.46 -13.71
C CYS A 36 -0.94 -14.14 -14.98
N THR A 37 -1.79 -14.91 -15.64
CA THR A 37 -1.65 -15.22 -17.07
C THR A 37 -2.00 -14.00 -17.92
N SER A 38 -1.62 -14.02 -19.20
CA SER A 38 -2.02 -13.01 -20.19
C SER A 38 -3.44 -13.17 -20.73
N GLU A 39 -4.30 -13.94 -20.06
CA GLU A 39 -5.72 -14.07 -20.41
C GLU A 39 -6.55 -12.95 -19.75
N HIS A 40 -7.25 -12.16 -20.55
CA HIS A 40 -8.22 -11.16 -20.07
C HIS A 40 -9.61 -11.75 -19.84
N PHE A 41 -10.31 -11.32 -18.78
CA PHE A 41 -11.70 -11.67 -18.58
C PHE A 41 -12.61 -10.95 -19.57
N ARG A 42 -13.58 -11.67 -20.15
CA ARG A 42 -14.53 -11.12 -21.14
C ARG A 42 -15.97 -11.50 -20.82
N THR A 43 -16.87 -10.52 -20.88
CA THR A 43 -18.32 -10.72 -20.73
C THR A 43 -19.09 -9.88 -21.75
N GLY A 44 -19.76 -10.56 -22.68
CA GLY A 44 -20.41 -9.92 -23.83
C GLY A 44 -19.40 -9.13 -24.69
N LYS A 45 -19.51 -7.80 -24.68
CA LYS A 45 -18.57 -6.88 -25.35
C LYS A 45 -17.51 -6.28 -24.40
N LEU A 46 -17.65 -6.45 -23.08
CA LEU A 46 -16.71 -5.93 -22.10
C LEU A 46 -15.51 -6.87 -21.99
N THR A 47 -14.31 -6.31 -22.09
CA THR A 47 -13.06 -6.94 -21.62
C THR A 47 -12.62 -6.15 -20.40
N LEU A 48 -12.29 -6.83 -19.30
CA LEU A 48 -11.69 -6.17 -18.13
C LEU A 48 -10.16 -6.17 -18.25
N PRO A 49 -9.48 -5.10 -17.78
CA PRO A 49 -8.02 -5.06 -17.74
C PRO A 49 -7.48 -6.06 -16.71
N SER A 50 -6.26 -6.54 -16.97
CA SER A 50 -5.42 -7.18 -15.97
C SER A 50 -5.01 -6.19 -14.87
N TYR A 51 -4.39 -6.69 -13.80
CA TYR A 51 -3.91 -5.84 -12.70
C TYR A 51 -2.91 -4.77 -13.16
N ASP A 52 -1.90 -5.16 -13.95
CA ASP A 52 -0.83 -4.25 -14.36
C ASP A 52 -1.34 -3.18 -15.35
N GLU A 53 -2.27 -3.53 -16.25
CA GLU A 53 -2.95 -2.58 -17.13
C GLU A 53 -3.78 -1.56 -16.32
N ALA A 54 -4.60 -2.04 -15.37
CA ALA A 54 -5.40 -1.16 -14.52
C ALA A 54 -4.55 -0.26 -13.61
N MET A 55 -3.37 -0.73 -13.18
CA MET A 55 -2.40 0.07 -12.43
C MET A 55 -1.77 1.15 -13.31
N ALA A 56 -1.40 0.82 -14.56
CA ALA A 56 -0.86 1.78 -15.52
C ALA A 56 -1.90 2.84 -15.94
N ASP A 57 -3.15 2.43 -16.17
CA ASP A 57 -4.27 3.33 -16.43
C ASP A 57 -4.54 4.26 -15.23
N CYS A 58 -4.49 3.72 -14.01
CA CYS A 58 -4.62 4.52 -12.79
C CYS A 58 -3.50 5.57 -12.69
N ILE A 59 -2.23 5.18 -12.86
CA ILE A 59 -1.08 6.11 -12.77
C ILE A 59 -1.17 7.20 -13.85
N THR A 60 -1.65 6.85 -15.05
CA THR A 60 -1.92 7.81 -16.14
C THR A 60 -3.02 8.80 -15.77
N GLN A 61 -4.11 8.33 -15.15
CA GLN A 61 -5.19 9.18 -14.65
C GLN A 61 -4.75 10.06 -13.48
N GLU A 62 -4.03 9.52 -12.50
CA GLU A 62 -3.42 10.27 -11.39
C GLU A 62 -2.55 11.42 -11.92
N THR A 63 -1.64 11.14 -12.85
CA THR A 63 -0.74 12.13 -13.46
C THR A 63 -1.50 13.25 -14.17
N SER A 64 -2.62 12.93 -14.83
CA SER A 64 -3.48 13.89 -15.52
C SER A 64 -4.28 14.75 -14.53
N MET A 65 -4.96 14.11 -13.56
CA MET A 65 -5.81 14.76 -12.56
C MET A 65 -5.02 15.67 -11.61
N THR A 66 -3.80 15.27 -11.24
CA THR A 66 -2.98 15.93 -10.22
C THR A 66 -1.95 16.90 -10.79
N ASN A 67 -1.86 17.05 -12.12
CA ASN A 67 -0.93 17.95 -12.79
C ASN A 67 -0.97 19.37 -12.19
N THR A 68 0.17 19.97 -11.88
CA THR A 68 0.25 21.28 -11.19
C THR A 68 -0.18 22.47 -12.05
N ALA A 69 -0.15 22.35 -13.38
CA ALA A 69 -0.53 23.41 -14.32
C ALA A 69 -1.95 23.25 -14.90
N SER A 70 -2.45 22.01 -15.04
CA SER A 70 -3.73 21.72 -15.71
C SER A 70 -4.71 20.83 -14.92
N GLY A 71 -4.27 20.22 -13.82
CA GLY A 71 -5.11 19.33 -13.01
C GLY A 71 -6.08 20.09 -12.10
N THR A 72 -7.23 19.49 -11.82
CA THR A 72 -8.22 20.00 -10.85
C THR A 72 -7.95 19.53 -9.42
N PHE A 73 -7.06 18.55 -9.23
CA PHE A 73 -6.86 17.87 -7.96
C PHE A 73 -5.42 17.94 -7.42
N GLU A 74 -5.24 17.72 -6.12
CA GLU A 74 -3.96 17.45 -5.46
C GLU A 74 -3.83 15.96 -5.11
N PRO A 75 -2.63 15.37 -5.21
CA PRO A 75 -2.40 13.98 -4.87
C PRO A 75 -2.48 13.78 -3.36
N LEU A 76 -3.20 12.74 -2.92
CA LEU A 76 -3.40 12.42 -1.51
C LEU A 76 -2.97 11.00 -1.18
N ARG A 77 -3.27 10.04 -2.05
CA ARG A 77 -2.71 8.69 -2.03
C ARG A 77 -2.69 8.11 -3.43
N SER A 78 -1.49 7.89 -3.95
CA SER A 78 -1.28 7.30 -5.28
C SER A 78 -1.89 5.92 -5.44
N CYS A 79 -1.99 5.47 -6.69
CA CYS A 79 -2.64 4.23 -7.10
C CYS A 79 -2.31 3.01 -6.22
N HIS A 80 -3.35 2.36 -5.69
CA HIS A 80 -3.25 1.29 -4.70
C HIS A 80 -4.41 0.28 -4.79
N ASP A 81 -4.19 -0.95 -4.30
CA ASP A 81 -5.25 -1.96 -4.11
C ASP A 81 -6.29 -1.49 -3.07
N ILE A 82 -7.57 -1.54 -3.42
CA ILE A 82 -8.70 -1.19 -2.54
C ILE A 82 -9.42 -2.45 -2.06
N GLY A 83 -9.20 -2.78 -0.79
CA GLY A 83 -9.85 -3.88 -0.09
C GLY A 83 -9.28 -5.26 -0.45
N PRO A 84 -9.93 -6.35 0.00
CA PRO A 84 -9.52 -7.70 -0.33
C PRO A 84 -9.86 -8.04 -1.79
N ARG A 85 -8.98 -8.83 -2.42
CA ARG A 85 -9.21 -9.43 -3.75
C ARG A 85 -10.29 -10.53 -3.64
N GLY A 86 -11.13 -10.67 -4.66
CA GLY A 86 -12.23 -11.64 -4.74
C GLY A 86 -12.02 -12.67 -5.85
N ASN A 87 -12.87 -13.71 -5.88
CA ASN A 87 -12.79 -14.81 -6.83
C ASN A 87 -14.10 -14.95 -7.64
N HIS A 88 -13.98 -15.27 -8.93
CA HIS A 88 -15.08 -15.55 -9.84
C HIS A 88 -14.73 -16.77 -10.72
N GLY A 89 -15.12 -17.97 -10.27
CA GLY A 89 -14.65 -19.21 -10.88
C GLY A 89 -13.12 -19.29 -10.81
N PRO A 90 -12.41 -19.55 -11.93
CA PRO A 90 -10.94 -19.59 -11.96
C PRO A 90 -10.27 -18.20 -12.03
N TRP A 91 -11.01 -17.09 -11.89
CA TRP A 91 -10.49 -15.73 -12.00
C TRP A 91 -10.37 -15.05 -10.64
N ILE A 92 -9.31 -14.27 -10.45
CA ILE A 92 -9.18 -13.31 -9.34
C ILE A 92 -9.57 -11.93 -9.87
N HIS A 93 -10.31 -11.17 -9.06
CA HIS A 93 -10.66 -9.78 -9.35
C HIS A 93 -10.34 -8.87 -8.16
N GLY A 94 -10.17 -7.59 -8.43
CA GLY A 94 -9.95 -6.58 -7.40
C GLY A 94 -10.27 -5.19 -7.90
N ARG A 95 -9.92 -4.19 -7.10
CA ARG A 95 -10.11 -2.78 -7.43
C ARG A 95 -8.80 -2.05 -7.13
N ILE A 96 -8.39 -1.19 -8.05
CA ILE A 96 -7.31 -0.22 -7.82
C ILE A 96 -7.98 1.15 -7.70
N GLY A 97 -7.45 2.05 -6.88
CA GLY A 97 -7.87 3.43 -6.91
C GLY A 97 -6.81 4.42 -6.45
N VAL A 98 -7.12 5.69 -6.64
CA VAL A 98 -6.31 6.84 -6.26
C VAL A 98 -7.14 7.79 -5.41
N ASP A 99 -6.61 8.21 -4.27
CA ASP A 99 -7.24 9.23 -3.43
C ASP A 99 -6.65 10.60 -3.78
N VAL A 100 -7.52 11.59 -3.95
CA VAL A 100 -7.17 12.98 -4.31
C VAL A 100 -8.01 13.99 -3.53
N VAL A 101 -7.57 15.25 -3.54
CA VAL A 101 -8.33 16.40 -2.99
C VAL A 101 -8.61 17.39 -4.12
N GLU A 102 -9.83 17.90 -4.26
CA GLU A 102 -10.13 18.92 -5.28
C GLU A 102 -9.63 20.30 -4.83
N ARG A 103 -8.92 21.02 -5.71
CA ARG A 103 -8.24 22.30 -5.39
C ARG A 103 -9.18 23.47 -5.09
N SER A 104 -10.43 23.41 -5.59
CA SER A 104 -11.43 24.48 -5.49
C SER A 104 -12.24 24.41 -4.19
N SER A 105 -12.51 23.21 -3.69
CA SER A 105 -13.41 22.91 -2.58
C SER A 105 -12.68 22.40 -1.33
N GLY A 106 -11.56 21.69 -1.51
CA GLY A 106 -10.94 20.88 -0.46
C GLY A 106 -11.61 19.52 -0.26
N ASP A 107 -12.58 19.15 -1.10
CA ASP A 107 -13.31 17.88 -1.00
C ASP A 107 -12.43 16.69 -1.41
N ARG A 108 -12.64 15.55 -0.74
CA ARG A 108 -11.84 14.32 -0.89
C ARG A 108 -12.56 13.31 -1.78
N TYR A 109 -11.86 12.81 -2.79
CA TYR A 109 -12.39 11.84 -3.75
C TYR A 109 -11.47 10.62 -3.85
N THR A 110 -12.09 9.45 -4.03
CA THR A 110 -11.41 8.20 -4.41
C THR A 110 -11.94 7.80 -5.77
N PHE A 111 -11.07 7.69 -6.77
CA PHE A 111 -11.41 7.18 -8.09
C PHE A 111 -11.01 5.70 -8.17
N GLU A 112 -11.96 4.81 -8.46
CA GLU A 112 -11.76 3.35 -8.49
C GLU A 112 -11.89 2.76 -9.91
N GLY A 113 -11.01 1.82 -10.25
CA GLY A 113 -11.06 0.97 -11.45
C GLY A 113 -11.12 -0.51 -11.09
N LEU A 114 -11.93 -1.28 -11.83
CA LEU A 114 -12.01 -2.74 -11.69
C LEU A 114 -10.94 -3.44 -12.55
N TRP A 115 -10.27 -4.43 -11.97
CA TRP A 115 -9.36 -5.31 -12.70
C TRP A 115 -9.70 -6.79 -12.47
N MET A 116 -9.35 -7.64 -13.42
CA MET A 116 -9.63 -9.07 -13.36
C MET A 116 -8.63 -9.88 -14.16
N CYS A 117 -8.01 -10.88 -13.53
CA CYS A 117 -7.05 -11.76 -14.19
C CYS A 117 -7.25 -13.23 -13.80
N LYS A 118 -6.81 -14.12 -14.68
CA LYS A 118 -6.70 -15.54 -14.39
C LYS A 118 -5.29 -15.77 -13.82
N PRO A 119 -5.15 -16.23 -12.57
CA PRO A 119 -3.83 -16.45 -11.97
C PRO A 119 -3.05 -17.48 -12.79
N VAL A 120 -1.73 -17.35 -12.84
CA VAL A 120 -0.87 -18.46 -13.23
C VAL A 120 -1.16 -19.59 -12.26
N ALA A 121 -1.37 -20.81 -12.77
CA ALA A 121 -1.40 -21.97 -11.90
C ALA A 121 0.00 -22.16 -11.31
N GLU A 122 0.20 -21.73 -10.07
CA GLU A 122 1.15 -22.40 -9.18
C GLU A 122 0.83 -23.89 -9.27
N ALA A 123 1.81 -24.71 -9.66
CA ALA A 123 1.59 -26.13 -9.89
C ALA A 123 0.98 -26.74 -8.62
N VAL A 124 -0.25 -27.27 -8.77
CA VAL A 124 -1.09 -27.63 -7.62
C VAL A 124 -0.28 -28.48 -6.66
N PHE A 125 -0.10 -27.97 -5.45
CA PHE A 125 0.53 -28.74 -4.39
C PHE A 125 -0.48 -29.82 -4.01
N ASP A 126 -0.32 -31.01 -4.60
CA ASP A 126 -1.10 -32.21 -4.33
C ASP A 126 -0.81 -32.71 -2.90
N GLY A 127 -1.27 -31.94 -1.91
CA GLY A 127 -1.40 -32.37 -0.54
C GLY A 127 -2.29 -33.62 -0.50
N PRO A 128 -1.89 -34.67 0.23
CA PRO A 128 -2.50 -35.99 0.10
C PRO A 128 -4.01 -35.94 0.38
N SER A 129 -4.79 -36.40 -0.60
CA SER A 129 -6.25 -36.48 -0.48
C SER A 129 -6.64 -37.55 0.54
N SER A 130 -6.91 -37.12 1.77
CA SER A 130 -7.44 -37.99 2.83
C SER A 130 -8.85 -38.46 2.48
N ARG A 131 -8.97 -39.74 2.13
CA ARG A 131 -10.20 -40.53 2.13
C ARG A 131 -10.07 -41.68 3.12
#